data_AF-A0A9N9BNR4-F1
#
_entry.id   AF-A0A9N9BNR4-F1
#
_cell.length_a   1.000
_cell.length_b   1.000
_cell.length_c   1.000
_cell.angle_alpha   90.00
_cell.angle_beta   90.00
_cell.angle_gamma   90.00
#
_symmetry.space_group_name_H-M   'P 1'
#
loop_
_entity.id
_entity.type
_entity.pdbx_description
1 polymer ?
#
loop_
_entity_poly.entity_id
_entity_poly.type
_entity_poly.pdbx_seq_one_letter_code
_entity_poly.pdbx_strand_id
1 'polypeptide(L)'
;MEKGELVKRLSLLEDQKNLMLASITKANNLSLFDDHSSTNSKEEADSDCDSVEAEKLIPLDLVNSEAVLLEHAGFTAFELRVNHLEKSVWGYDPSGNKMKKDYDQHMSLLTRVEEIKKQLNNVVRDREGLKAFLEQYDQVANLVSPFTDNIALERQILTPEGKAEIVAASSEELERVANSLREIGELQNFIDAPEFRGLEKLFPLITPIESAHIDQAAKSNEVSARITRLLDRYNRLINTLSEIFIAWDQMLTTIDVHISALERKARQ
;
A
#
# COMPACT_ATOMS: atom_id res chain seq x y z
N MET A 1 -8.30 -8.07 40.12
CA MET A 1 -8.66 -6.77 39.51
C MET A 1 -8.36 -6.72 38.00
N GLU A 2 -7.50 -7.58 37.46
CA GLU A 2 -7.01 -7.49 36.07
C GLU A 2 -8.04 -7.82 34.97
N LYS A 3 -9.04 -8.69 35.23
CA LYS A 3 -10.07 -9.02 34.22
C LYS A 3 -10.91 -7.81 33.79
N GLY A 4 -11.11 -6.84 34.66
CA GLY A 4 -11.87 -5.61 34.32
C GLY A 4 -11.08 -4.63 33.46
N GLU A 5 -9.75 -4.62 33.56
CA GLU A 5 -8.89 -3.76 32.75
C GLU A 5 -8.68 -4.32 31.34
N LEU A 6 -8.59 -5.64 31.19
CA LEU A 6 -8.52 -6.31 29.89
C LEU A 6 -9.79 -6.06 29.05
N VAL A 7 -10.97 -6.12 29.67
CA VAL A 7 -12.24 -5.83 28.98
C VAL A 7 -12.32 -4.37 28.53
N LYS A 8 -11.82 -3.42 29.35
CA LYS A 8 -11.75 -2.00 28.98
C LYS A 8 -10.75 -1.74 27.84
N ARG A 9 -9.62 -2.44 27.82
CA ARG A 9 -8.63 -2.33 26.73
C ARG A 9 -9.16 -2.93 25.43
N LEU A 10 -9.89 -4.04 25.50
CA LEU A 10 -10.54 -4.64 24.34
C LEU A 10 -11.65 -3.75 23.77
N SER A 11 -12.49 -3.13 24.62
CA SER A 11 -13.51 -2.19 24.12
C SER A 11 -12.86 -0.97 23.45
N LEU A 12 -11.78 -0.44 24.03
CA LEU A 12 -11.07 0.70 23.46
C LEU A 12 -10.41 0.38 22.11
N LEU A 13 -9.90 -0.85 21.94
CA LEU A 13 -9.38 -1.31 20.65
C LEU A 13 -10.48 -1.51 19.60
N GLU A 14 -11.65 -2.03 19.99
CA GLU A 14 -12.79 -2.17 19.08
C GLU A 14 -13.30 -0.80 18.62
N ASP A 15 -13.35 0.19 19.52
CA ASP A 15 -13.73 1.57 19.19
C ASP A 15 -12.72 2.23 18.25
N GLN A 16 -11.41 2.02 18.45
CA GLN A 16 -10.36 2.52 17.55
C GLN A 16 -10.44 1.88 16.16
N LYS A 17 -10.71 0.58 16.08
CA LYS A 17 -10.91 -0.14 14.82
C LYS A 17 -12.13 0.38 14.07
N ASN A 18 -13.24 0.63 14.75
CA ASN A 18 -14.45 1.17 14.13
C ASN A 18 -14.24 2.60 13.59
N LEU A 19 -13.44 3.41 14.28
CA LEU A 19 -13.07 4.75 13.83
C LEU A 19 -12.17 4.72 12.59
N MET A 20 -11.26 3.76 12.50
CA MET A 20 -10.44 3.52 11.31
C MET A 20 -11.26 3.02 10.11
N LEU A 21 -12.24 2.15 10.34
CA LEU A 21 -13.15 1.71 9.26
C LEU A 21 -14.03 2.86 8.76
N ALA A 22 -14.45 3.76 9.66
CA ALA A 22 -15.19 4.96 9.29
C ALA A 22 -14.33 5.96 8.47
N SER A 23 -13.03 6.09 8.76
CA SER A 23 -12.13 6.96 7.99
C SER A 23 -11.85 6.39 6.59
N ILE A 24 -11.67 5.06 6.47
CA ILE A 24 -11.46 4.37 5.19
C ILE A 24 -12.70 4.46 4.30
N THR A 25 -13.89 4.24 4.86
CA THR A 25 -15.15 4.38 4.08
C THR A 25 -15.41 5.81 3.65
N LYS A 26 -15.06 6.80 4.49
CA LYS A 26 -15.12 8.21 4.11
C LYS A 26 -14.12 8.58 3.01
N ALA A 27 -12.91 8.00 3.03
CA ALA A 27 -11.91 8.21 1.98
C ALA A 27 -12.33 7.58 0.64
N ASN A 28 -12.91 6.37 0.66
CA ASN A 28 -13.39 5.71 -0.56
C ASN A 28 -14.60 6.38 -1.19
N ASN A 29 -15.47 7.01 -0.39
CA ASN A 29 -16.60 7.77 -0.91
C ASN A 29 -16.19 9.15 -1.46
N LEU A 30 -15.02 9.67 -1.08
CA LEU A 30 -14.51 10.95 -1.59
C LEU A 30 -13.76 10.81 -2.92
N SER A 31 -13.36 9.59 -3.33
CA SER A 31 -12.60 9.37 -4.57
C SER A 31 -13.43 8.83 -5.74
N LEU A 32 -14.76 8.67 -5.59
CA LEU A 32 -15.60 7.97 -6.57
C LEU A 32 -16.77 8.80 -7.16
N PHE A 33 -16.77 10.12 -6.99
CA PHE A 33 -17.71 11.01 -7.69
C PHE A 33 -17.04 12.37 -7.94
N ASP A 34 -16.29 12.47 -9.03
CA ASP A 34 -16.09 13.74 -9.74
C ASP A 34 -15.85 13.41 -11.22
N ASP A 35 -16.95 13.19 -11.94
CA ASP A 35 -16.94 13.19 -13.41
C ASP A 35 -18.13 14.02 -13.92
N HIS A 36 -17.77 15.22 -14.38
CA HIS A 36 -18.41 16.14 -15.31
C HIS A 36 -19.93 16.14 -15.55
N SER A 37 -20.60 17.21 -15.09
CA SER A 37 -21.69 17.86 -15.84
C SER A 37 -21.86 19.37 -15.53
N SER A 38 -21.31 20.20 -16.42
CA SER A 38 -21.90 21.41 -17.04
C SER A 38 -22.58 22.53 -16.20
N THR A 39 -22.07 23.78 -16.28
CA THR A 39 -22.62 24.90 -17.10
C THR A 39 -22.26 26.32 -16.59
N ASN A 40 -21.82 27.15 -17.56
CA ASN A 40 -22.10 28.58 -17.80
C ASN A 40 -21.40 29.78 -17.11
N SER A 41 -20.95 30.66 -18.03
CA SER A 41 -20.90 32.14 -18.07
C SER A 41 -19.84 32.94 -17.28
N LYS A 42 -18.86 33.44 -18.07
CA LYS A 42 -18.41 34.84 -18.24
C LYS A 42 -18.51 35.81 -17.05
N GLU A 43 -17.37 36.39 -16.63
CA GLU A 43 -16.96 37.79 -16.87
C GLU A 43 -15.56 38.04 -16.24
N GLU A 44 -14.68 38.68 -17.03
CA GLU A 44 -13.67 39.75 -16.76
C GLU A 44 -13.00 39.85 -15.37
N ALA A 45 -11.76 40.31 -15.15
CA ALA A 45 -10.53 40.62 -15.85
C ALA A 45 -9.46 40.83 -14.72
N ASP A 46 -8.19 41.07 -15.07
CA ASP A 46 -7.06 41.50 -14.22
C ASP A 46 -6.22 40.38 -13.59
N SER A 47 -4.99 40.17 -14.08
CA SER A 47 -3.75 40.87 -13.70
C SER A 47 -3.18 40.34 -12.38
N ASP A 48 -2.34 39.31 -12.44
CA ASP A 48 -0.90 39.47 -12.25
C ASP A 48 -0.19 38.13 -12.25
N CYS A 49 0.99 38.18 -12.87
CA CYS A 49 1.88 37.09 -13.17
C CYS A 49 2.78 36.85 -11.96
N ASP A 50 2.66 35.71 -11.30
CA ASP A 50 3.70 35.22 -10.39
C ASP A 50 4.17 33.83 -10.81
N SER A 51 5.46 33.80 -11.13
CA SER A 51 6.27 32.66 -11.51
C SER A 51 6.34 31.63 -10.39
N VAL A 52 5.88 30.40 -10.66
CA VAL A 52 6.27 29.23 -9.87
C VAL A 52 7.02 28.28 -10.79
N GLU A 53 8.28 28.06 -10.43
CA GLU A 53 9.23 27.18 -11.09
C GLU A 53 8.61 25.78 -11.26
N ALA A 54 8.49 25.35 -12.52
CA ALA A 54 8.10 23.99 -12.84
C ALA A 54 9.25 23.05 -12.42
N GLU A 55 9.10 22.43 -11.25
CA GLU A 55 9.88 21.25 -10.88
C GLU A 55 9.68 20.18 -11.96
N LYS A 56 10.77 19.90 -12.65
CA LYS A 56 10.89 18.91 -13.70
C LYS A 56 10.73 17.53 -13.10
N LEU A 57 9.50 17.01 -13.10
CA LEU A 57 9.21 15.62 -12.74
C LEU A 57 9.99 14.67 -13.68
N ILE A 58 10.96 13.96 -13.10
CA ILE A 58 11.67 12.87 -13.77
C ILE A 58 10.70 11.67 -13.81
N PRO A 59 10.57 10.96 -14.95
CA PRO A 59 9.70 9.79 -15.03
C PRO A 59 10.19 8.69 -14.07
N LEU A 60 9.31 8.25 -13.17
CA LEU A 60 9.52 7.11 -12.29
C LEU A 60 9.71 5.84 -13.12
N ASP A 61 10.95 5.37 -13.16
CA ASP A 61 11.33 4.08 -13.74
C ASP A 61 10.94 2.95 -12.78
N LEU A 62 9.73 2.40 -13.00
CA LEU A 62 9.09 1.37 -12.17
C LEU A 62 9.80 0.00 -12.19
N VAL A 63 10.91 -0.14 -12.94
CA VAL A 63 11.68 -1.39 -13.05
C VAL A 63 12.80 -1.49 -12.00
N ASN A 64 13.19 -0.37 -11.37
CA ASN A 64 14.28 -0.33 -10.39
C ASN A 64 13.83 -0.19 -8.93
N SER A 65 12.53 -0.14 -8.66
CA SER A 65 12.01 0.07 -7.30
C SER A 65 12.43 -1.04 -6.34
N GLU A 66 12.46 -2.30 -6.78
CA GLU A 66 12.84 -3.43 -5.92
C GLU A 66 14.33 -3.44 -5.56
N ALA A 67 15.20 -3.07 -6.51
CA ALA A 67 16.63 -2.93 -6.27
C ALA A 67 16.96 -1.73 -5.36
N VAL A 68 16.28 -0.60 -5.57
CA VAL A 68 16.42 0.61 -4.75
C VAL A 68 15.85 0.39 -3.34
N LEU A 69 14.80 -0.40 -3.18
CA LEU A 69 14.24 -0.78 -1.88
C LEU A 69 15.16 -1.74 -1.11
N LEU A 70 15.78 -2.71 -1.79
CA LEU A 70 16.79 -3.60 -1.19
C LEU A 70 18.04 -2.83 -0.76
N GLU A 71 18.48 -1.89 -1.59
CA GLU A 71 19.62 -1.02 -1.28
C GLU A 71 19.29 -0.09 -0.09
N HIS A 72 18.11 0.54 -0.07
CA HIS A 72 17.65 1.33 1.08
C HIS A 72 17.45 0.49 2.34
N ALA A 73 17.00 -0.77 2.25
CA ALA A 73 16.91 -1.68 3.38
C ALA A 73 18.31 -2.03 3.94
N GLY A 74 19.31 -2.19 3.06
CA GLY A 74 20.70 -2.38 3.45
C GLY A 74 21.30 -1.16 4.15
N PHE A 75 21.07 0.04 3.61
CA PHE A 75 21.54 1.29 4.21
C PHE A 75 20.88 1.57 5.57
N THR A 76 19.57 1.35 5.69
CA THR A 76 18.86 1.54 6.97
C THR A 76 19.31 0.53 8.04
N ALA A 77 19.54 -0.73 7.68
CA ALA A 77 20.11 -1.72 8.59
C ALA A 77 21.52 -1.33 9.06
N PHE A 78 22.34 -0.78 8.16
CA PHE A 78 23.68 -0.30 8.48
C PHE A 78 23.63 0.93 9.40
N GLU A 79 22.80 1.91 9.11
CA GLU A 79 22.62 3.10 9.95
C GLU A 79 22.12 2.75 11.35
N LEU A 80 21.17 1.82 11.47
CA LEU A 80 20.71 1.34 12.78
C LEU A 80 21.85 0.68 13.57
N ARG A 81 22.71 -0.09 12.91
CA ARG A 81 23.87 -0.73 13.53
C ARG A 81 24.94 0.29 13.91
N VAL A 82 25.22 1.28 13.06
CA VAL A 82 26.16 2.37 13.36
C VAL A 82 25.64 3.18 14.53
N ASN A 83 24.38 3.58 14.52
CA ASN A 83 23.73 4.30 15.62
C ASN A 83 23.75 3.48 16.93
N HIS A 84 23.54 2.15 16.85
CA HIS A 84 23.70 1.28 18.01
C HIS A 84 25.14 1.26 18.55
N LEU A 85 26.13 1.19 17.66
CA LEU A 85 27.55 1.25 18.04
C LEU A 85 27.93 2.62 18.64
N GLU A 86 27.48 3.72 18.03
CA GLU A 86 27.68 5.07 18.56
C GLU A 86 27.06 5.22 19.95
N LYS A 87 25.83 4.76 20.14
CA LYS A 87 25.15 4.72 21.44
C LYS A 87 25.88 3.85 22.47
N SER A 88 26.42 2.71 22.04
CA SER A 88 27.16 1.81 22.93
C SER A 88 28.53 2.37 23.33
N VAL A 89 29.15 3.19 22.47
CA VAL A 89 30.50 3.72 22.68
C VAL A 89 30.47 5.07 23.41
N TRP A 90 29.55 5.97 23.07
CA TRP A 90 29.40 7.28 23.71
C TRP A 90 28.38 7.32 24.85
N GLY A 91 27.58 6.26 25.01
CA GLY A 91 26.57 6.16 26.05
C GLY A 91 25.28 6.90 25.69
N TYR A 92 24.18 6.52 26.35
CA TYR A 92 22.88 7.15 26.25
C TYR A 92 22.73 8.19 27.36
N ASP A 93 22.50 9.45 27.00
CA ASP A 93 22.15 10.51 27.97
C ASP A 93 20.68 10.97 27.74
N PRO A 94 19.69 10.37 28.42
CA PRO A 94 18.30 10.79 28.32
C PRO A 94 17.98 12.05 29.14
N SER A 95 18.92 12.55 29.92
CA SER A 95 18.68 13.62 30.87
C SER A 95 19.90 14.51 30.86
N GLY A 96 19.85 15.62 30.10
CA GLY A 96 20.94 16.60 29.87
C GLY A 96 21.55 17.24 31.13
N ASN A 97 22.02 16.40 32.03
CA ASN A 97 22.61 16.70 33.30
C ASN A 97 24.07 16.34 33.09
N LYS A 98 24.85 17.37 32.78
CA LYS A 98 26.29 17.28 32.52
C LYS A 98 26.95 16.49 33.66
N MET A 99 27.14 15.19 33.44
CA MET A 99 28.07 14.38 34.23
C MET A 99 29.39 15.13 34.19
N LYS A 100 29.92 15.43 35.38
CA LYS A 100 31.14 16.22 35.60
C LYS A 100 32.19 15.84 34.56
N LYS A 101 32.62 16.83 33.78
CA LYS A 101 33.77 16.77 32.86
C LYS A 101 35.10 16.70 33.63
N ASP A 102 35.23 15.73 34.53
CA ASP A 102 36.50 15.41 35.21
C ASP A 102 37.04 14.07 34.71
N TYR A 103 36.87 13.82 33.41
CA TYR A 103 37.56 12.74 32.71
C TYR A 103 38.21 13.34 31.48
N ASP A 104 39.53 13.28 31.44
CA ASP A 104 40.38 13.77 30.35
C ASP A 104 39.82 13.33 28.99
N GLN A 105 39.28 14.30 28.25
CA GLN A 105 38.69 14.11 26.92
C GLN A 105 39.73 13.74 25.84
N HIS A 106 40.95 13.37 26.26
CA HIS A 106 42.12 13.17 25.39
C HIS A 106 42.68 11.75 25.42
N MET A 107 42.14 10.84 26.22
CA MET A 107 42.61 9.44 26.23
C MET A 107 41.74 8.58 25.30
N SER A 108 42.39 7.83 24.41
CA SER A 108 41.71 6.83 23.59
C SER A 108 40.92 5.85 24.48
N LEU A 109 39.75 5.39 24.05
CA LEU A 109 38.97 4.39 24.79
C LEU A 109 39.80 3.14 25.09
N LEU A 110 40.74 2.83 24.21
CA LEU A 110 41.67 1.72 24.35
C LEU A 110 42.59 1.89 25.56
N THR A 111 43.22 3.05 25.74
CA THR A 111 44.06 3.32 26.93
C THR A 111 43.24 3.30 28.22
N ARG A 112 41.96 3.72 28.18
CA ARG A 112 41.06 3.62 29.33
C ARG A 112 40.70 2.17 29.67
N VAL A 113 40.39 1.34 28.67
CA VAL A 113 40.14 -0.09 28.88
C VAL A 113 41.39 -0.79 29.42
N GLU A 114 42.58 -0.40 28.96
CA GLU A 114 43.84 -0.93 29.48
C GLU A 114 44.09 -0.54 30.95
N GLU A 115 43.76 0.69 31.34
CA GLU A 115 43.86 1.12 32.74
C GLU A 115 42.87 0.38 33.63
N ILE A 116 41.61 0.25 33.20
CA ILE A 116 40.59 -0.53 33.92
C ILE A 116 41.01 -2.00 34.00
N LYS A 117 41.55 -2.58 32.93
CA LYS A 117 42.09 -3.94 32.92
C LYS A 117 43.26 -4.08 33.89
N LYS A 118 44.12 -3.07 34.02
CA LYS A 118 45.24 -3.08 34.98
C LYS A 118 44.71 -2.99 36.42
N GLN A 119 43.73 -2.14 36.69
CA GLN A 119 43.07 -2.04 37.98
C GLN A 119 42.34 -3.34 38.34
N LEU A 120 41.61 -3.93 37.39
CA LEU A 120 40.93 -5.21 37.57
C LEU A 120 41.93 -6.34 37.84
N ASN A 121 43.02 -6.43 37.08
CA ASN A 121 44.06 -7.44 37.33
C ASN A 121 44.76 -7.26 38.68
N ASN A 122 44.92 -6.02 39.16
CA ASN A 122 45.43 -5.78 40.51
C ASN A 122 44.44 -6.28 41.56
N VAL A 123 43.14 -5.98 41.42
CA VAL A 123 42.09 -6.45 42.34
C VAL A 123 41.91 -7.98 42.31
N VAL A 124 42.06 -8.60 41.14
CA VAL A 124 42.03 -10.06 40.96
C VAL A 124 43.25 -10.71 41.62
N ARG A 125 44.43 -10.06 41.59
CA ARG A 125 45.63 -10.51 42.29
C ARG A 125 45.50 -10.40 43.81
N ASP A 126 44.81 -9.36 44.30
CA ASP A 126 44.59 -9.14 45.73
C ASP A 126 43.55 -10.10 46.34
N ARG A 127 42.73 -10.76 45.51
CA ARG A 127 41.65 -11.66 45.95
C ARG A 127 41.65 -12.98 45.17
N GLU A 128 42.26 -14.02 45.73
CA GLU A 128 42.30 -15.36 45.14
C GLU A 128 40.90 -15.95 44.84
N GLY A 129 39.89 -15.63 45.67
CA GLY A 129 38.50 -16.05 45.44
C GLY A 129 37.87 -15.47 44.16
N LEU A 130 38.38 -14.33 43.68
CA LEU A 130 37.89 -13.69 42.45
C LEU A 130 38.49 -14.35 41.20
N LYS A 131 39.70 -14.91 41.31
CA LYS A 131 40.30 -15.75 40.27
C LYS A 131 39.56 -17.07 40.11
N ALA A 132 39.24 -17.74 41.21
CA ALA A 132 38.42 -18.96 41.19
C ALA A 132 37.01 -18.68 40.64
N PHE A 133 36.42 -17.53 40.99
CA PHE A 133 35.14 -17.11 40.42
C PHE A 133 35.24 -16.81 38.92
N LEU A 134 36.30 -16.18 38.42
CA LEU A 134 36.48 -15.93 36.98
C LEU A 134 36.65 -17.24 36.19
N GLU A 135 37.42 -18.18 36.72
CA GLU A 135 37.60 -19.51 36.11
C GLU A 135 36.28 -20.32 36.11
N GLN A 136 35.46 -20.16 37.15
CA GLN A 136 34.13 -20.78 37.22
C GLN A 136 33.07 -19.99 36.46
N TYR A 137 33.27 -18.69 36.27
CA TYR A 137 32.38 -17.83 35.50
C TYR A 137 32.39 -18.25 34.04
N ASP A 138 33.52 -18.57 33.42
CA ASP A 138 33.52 -19.05 32.03
C ASP A 138 32.71 -20.36 31.87
N GLN A 139 32.66 -21.20 32.91
CA GLN A 139 31.88 -22.45 32.92
C GLN A 139 30.39 -22.19 33.16
N VAL A 140 30.06 -21.19 33.98
CA VAL A 140 28.69 -20.86 34.41
C VAL A 140 28.10 -19.69 33.58
N ALA A 141 28.89 -19.04 32.74
CA ALA A 141 28.51 -17.93 31.88
C ALA A 141 27.40 -18.35 30.93
N ASN A 142 27.47 -19.58 30.42
CA ASN A 142 26.43 -20.17 29.58
C ASN A 142 25.09 -20.37 30.32
N LEU A 143 25.11 -20.48 31.66
CA LEU A 143 23.92 -20.64 32.50
C LEU A 143 23.38 -19.30 33.02
N VAL A 144 24.21 -18.26 33.06
CA VAL A 144 23.89 -16.95 33.65
C VAL A 144 23.63 -15.89 32.59
N SER A 145 24.11 -16.10 31.36
CA SER A 145 23.84 -15.23 30.22
C SER A 145 22.35 -15.28 29.86
N PRO A 146 21.59 -14.18 30.03
CA PRO A 146 20.19 -14.11 29.63
C PRO A 146 20.02 -14.05 28.09
N PHE A 147 21.14 -13.98 27.36
CA PHE A 147 21.17 -13.82 25.90
C PHE A 147 21.50 -15.10 25.13
N THR A 148 21.95 -16.16 25.82
CA THR A 148 22.25 -17.46 25.20
C THR A 148 21.12 -18.44 25.53
N ASP A 149 20.24 -18.64 24.55
CA ASP A 149 19.29 -19.75 24.42
C ASP A 149 18.70 -20.29 25.74
N ASN A 150 18.06 -19.41 26.52
CA ASN A 150 17.22 -19.81 27.64
C ASN A 150 16.18 -20.86 27.19
N ILE A 151 15.74 -20.77 25.93
CA ILE A 151 14.84 -21.72 25.26
C ILE A 151 15.47 -23.13 25.12
N ALA A 152 16.77 -23.24 24.84
CA ALA A 152 17.43 -24.54 24.69
C ALA A 152 17.61 -25.22 26.06
N LEU A 153 17.95 -24.45 27.09
CA LEU A 153 18.08 -24.94 28.46
C LEU A 153 16.70 -25.34 29.02
N GLU A 154 15.66 -24.53 28.82
CA GLU A 154 14.27 -24.86 29.18
C GLU A 154 13.79 -26.14 28.49
N ARG A 155 14.11 -26.36 27.20
CA ARG A 155 13.78 -27.60 26.48
C ARG A 155 14.47 -28.85 27.05
N GLN A 156 15.65 -28.69 27.65
CA GLN A 156 16.42 -29.76 28.28
C GLN A 156 15.98 -30.00 29.73
N ILE A 157 15.56 -28.95 30.45
CA ILE A 157 15.07 -29.01 31.84
C ILE A 157 13.61 -29.48 31.91
N LEU A 158 12.83 -29.31 30.84
CA LEU A 158 11.42 -29.68 30.85
C LEU A 158 11.26 -31.21 30.99
N THR A 159 10.61 -31.63 32.08
CA THR A 159 10.30 -33.02 32.38
C THR A 159 9.42 -33.63 31.28
N PRO A 160 9.49 -34.95 31.03
CA PRO A 160 8.64 -35.59 30.02
C PRO A 160 7.14 -35.38 30.30
N GLU A 161 6.76 -35.26 31.57
CA GLU A 161 5.41 -34.93 32.01
C GLU A 161 4.99 -33.50 31.62
N GLY A 162 5.86 -32.51 31.81
CA GLY A 162 5.60 -31.13 31.35
C GLY A 162 5.51 -31.02 29.83
N LYS A 163 6.28 -31.81 29.08
CA LYS A 163 6.14 -31.92 27.62
C LYS A 163 4.78 -32.49 27.22
N ALA A 164 4.31 -33.53 27.92
CA ALA A 164 2.99 -34.11 27.67
C ALA A 164 1.86 -33.13 28.01
N GLU A 165 1.99 -32.36 29.09
CA GLU A 165 1.01 -31.32 29.45
C GLU A 165 0.96 -30.20 28.41
N ILE A 166 2.11 -29.73 27.90
CA ILE A 166 2.15 -28.72 26.84
C ILE A 166 1.51 -29.25 25.55
N VAL A 167 1.80 -30.49 25.17
CA VAL A 167 1.18 -31.12 23.97
C VAL A 167 -0.33 -31.28 24.18
N ALA A 168 -0.78 -31.69 25.36
CA ALA A 168 -2.20 -31.80 25.67
C ALA A 168 -2.90 -30.44 25.67
N ALA A 169 -2.27 -29.41 26.23
CA ALA A 169 -2.77 -28.04 26.24
C ALA A 169 -2.84 -27.43 24.83
N SER A 170 -1.90 -27.79 23.96
CA SER A 170 -1.84 -27.32 22.55
C SER A 170 -2.53 -28.27 21.56
N SER A 171 -3.19 -29.33 22.02
CA SER A 171 -3.77 -30.36 21.14
C SER A 171 -4.78 -29.79 20.14
N GLU A 172 -5.65 -28.88 20.59
CA GLU A 172 -6.65 -28.25 19.71
C GLU A 172 -5.99 -27.35 18.65
N GLU A 173 -4.93 -26.62 19.02
CA GLU A 173 -4.17 -25.80 18.08
C GLU A 173 -3.45 -26.67 17.04
N LEU A 174 -2.85 -27.78 17.46
CA LEU A 174 -2.21 -28.74 16.57
C LEU A 174 -3.22 -29.38 15.60
N GLU A 175 -4.42 -29.71 16.05
CA GLU A 175 -5.49 -30.20 15.18
C GLU A 175 -5.94 -29.15 14.16
N ARG A 176 -6.11 -27.89 14.58
CA ARG A 176 -6.42 -26.79 13.66
C ARG A 176 -5.33 -26.61 12.61
N VAL A 177 -4.06 -26.59 13.02
CA VAL A 177 -2.92 -26.49 12.10
C VAL A 177 -2.86 -27.69 11.16
N ALA A 178 -3.10 -28.90 11.65
CA ALA A 178 -3.13 -30.10 10.82
C ALA A 178 -4.26 -30.06 9.78
N ASN A 179 -5.44 -29.54 10.15
CA ASN A 179 -6.55 -29.33 9.23
C ASN A 179 -6.22 -28.26 8.18
N SER A 180 -5.66 -27.11 8.58
CA SER A 180 -5.22 -26.07 7.65
C SER A 180 -4.11 -26.56 6.71
N LEU A 181 -3.17 -27.39 7.19
CA LEU A 181 -2.15 -28.00 6.34
C LEU A 181 -2.75 -28.99 5.33
N ARG A 182 -3.80 -29.73 5.72
CA ARG A 182 -4.53 -30.61 4.80
C ARG A 182 -5.26 -29.79 3.73
N GLU A 183 -5.95 -28.73 4.12
CA GLU A 183 -6.60 -27.79 3.19
C GLU A 183 -5.58 -27.17 2.23
N ILE A 184 -4.43 -26.73 2.72
CA ILE A 184 -3.33 -26.21 1.89
C ILE A 184 -2.83 -27.30 0.92
N GLY A 185 -2.66 -28.55 1.38
CA GLY A 185 -2.25 -29.66 0.53
C GLY A 185 -3.28 -30.00 -0.56
N GLU A 186 -4.57 -29.89 -0.25
CA GLU A 186 -5.65 -30.04 -1.24
C GLU A 186 -5.62 -28.90 -2.26
N LEU A 187 -5.45 -27.66 -1.80
CA LEU A 187 -5.39 -26.45 -2.63
C LEU A 187 -4.14 -26.37 -3.51
N GLN A 188 -3.02 -26.92 -3.05
CA GLN A 188 -1.76 -26.93 -3.80
C GLN A 188 -1.90 -27.65 -5.15
N ASN A 189 -2.73 -28.70 -5.23
CA ASN A 189 -2.99 -29.40 -6.49
C ASN A 189 -3.68 -28.51 -7.55
N PHE A 190 -4.40 -27.47 -7.14
CA PHE A 190 -5.03 -26.51 -8.05
C PHE A 190 -4.10 -25.38 -8.48
N ILE A 191 -3.14 -25.02 -7.62
CA ILE A 191 -2.11 -24.03 -7.94
C ILE A 191 -1.08 -24.63 -8.91
N ASP A 192 -0.66 -25.87 -8.67
CA ASP A 192 0.26 -26.62 -9.51
C ASP A 192 -0.43 -27.29 -10.71
N ALA A 193 -1.66 -26.88 -11.03
CA ALA A 193 -2.42 -27.46 -12.12
C ALA A 193 -1.68 -27.22 -13.46
N PRO A 194 -1.57 -28.23 -14.32
CA PRO A 194 -0.76 -28.18 -15.55
C PRO A 194 -1.20 -27.11 -16.53
N GLU A 195 -2.44 -26.61 -16.42
CA GLU A 195 -3.02 -25.54 -17.21
C GLU A 195 -2.31 -24.19 -16.97
N PHE A 196 -1.83 -23.94 -15.75
CA PHE A 196 -1.12 -22.70 -15.41
C PHE A 196 0.36 -22.74 -15.78
N ARG A 197 0.94 -23.93 -15.97
CA ARG A 197 2.36 -24.13 -16.30
C ARG A 197 2.77 -23.63 -17.70
N GLY A 198 1.80 -23.16 -18.49
CA GLY A 198 2.00 -22.58 -19.82
C GLY A 198 1.55 -21.12 -19.95
N LEU A 199 1.06 -20.49 -18.87
CA LEU A 199 0.44 -19.16 -18.94
C LEU A 199 1.43 -18.08 -19.40
N GLU A 200 2.69 -18.18 -18.96
CA GLU A 200 3.80 -17.32 -19.41
C GLU A 200 4.02 -17.34 -20.92
N LYS A 201 3.73 -18.46 -21.59
CA LYS A 201 3.83 -18.58 -23.05
C LYS A 201 2.61 -18.00 -23.77
N LEU A 202 1.49 -17.85 -23.06
CA LEU A 202 0.25 -17.31 -23.61
C LEU A 202 0.21 -15.78 -23.56
N PHE A 203 0.83 -15.15 -22.56
CA PHE A 203 0.97 -13.68 -22.48
C PHE A 203 1.50 -13.03 -23.77
N PRO A 204 2.64 -13.45 -24.35
CA PRO A 204 3.13 -12.83 -25.59
C PRO A 204 2.24 -13.08 -26.80
N LEU A 205 1.35 -14.09 -26.75
CA LEU A 205 0.35 -14.35 -27.80
C LEU A 205 -0.91 -13.50 -27.61
N ILE A 206 -1.28 -13.18 -26.38
CA ILE A 206 -2.44 -12.35 -26.06
C ILE A 206 -2.15 -10.87 -26.30
N THR A 207 -0.97 -10.36 -25.95
CA THR A 207 -0.60 -8.95 -26.14
C THR A 207 -0.87 -8.40 -27.56
N PRO A 208 -0.48 -9.08 -28.66
CA PRO A 208 -0.81 -8.59 -29.99
C PRO A 208 -2.31 -8.66 -30.29
N ILE A 209 -3.02 -9.68 -29.79
CA ILE A 209 -4.48 -9.81 -29.96
C ILE A 209 -5.20 -8.68 -29.23
N GLU A 210 -4.77 -8.34 -28.02
CA GLU A 210 -5.31 -7.25 -27.22
C GLU A 210 -5.16 -5.91 -27.95
N SER A 211 -3.96 -5.61 -28.46
CA SER A 211 -3.74 -4.40 -29.26
C SER A 211 -4.62 -4.34 -30.51
N ALA A 212 -4.76 -5.47 -31.23
CA ALA A 212 -5.63 -5.55 -32.39
C ALA A 212 -7.10 -5.37 -32.03
N HIS A 213 -7.53 -5.87 -30.87
CA HIS A 213 -8.90 -5.71 -30.37
C HIS A 213 -9.20 -4.26 -30.00
N ILE A 214 -8.26 -3.56 -29.36
CA ILE A 214 -8.37 -2.12 -29.06
C ILE A 214 -8.54 -1.32 -30.36
N ASP A 215 -7.73 -1.60 -31.38
CA ASP A 215 -7.83 -0.95 -32.69
C ASP A 215 -9.18 -1.24 -33.39
N GLN A 216 -9.66 -2.48 -33.29
CA GLN A 216 -10.95 -2.87 -33.85
C GLN A 216 -12.11 -2.16 -33.13
N ALA A 217 -12.06 -2.05 -31.81
CA ALA A 217 -13.06 -1.32 -31.02
C ALA A 217 -13.07 0.16 -31.39
N ALA A 218 -11.90 0.79 -31.54
CA ALA A 218 -11.79 2.18 -31.97
C ALA A 218 -12.40 2.40 -33.37
N LYS A 219 -12.08 1.54 -34.34
CA LYS A 219 -12.65 1.60 -35.70
C LYS A 219 -14.16 1.36 -35.71
N SER A 220 -14.64 0.41 -34.91
CA SER A 220 -16.07 0.13 -34.78
C SER A 220 -16.84 1.34 -34.24
N ASN A 221 -16.28 2.01 -33.23
CA ASN A 221 -16.85 3.22 -32.66
C ASN A 221 -16.84 4.39 -33.67
N GLU A 222 -15.76 4.56 -34.43
CA GLU A 222 -15.68 5.58 -35.47
C GLU A 222 -16.74 5.36 -36.57
N VAL A 223 -16.86 4.13 -37.06
CA VAL A 223 -17.86 3.77 -38.07
C VAL A 223 -19.27 3.96 -37.54
N SER A 224 -19.53 3.53 -36.30
CA SER A 224 -20.82 3.73 -35.64
C SER A 224 -21.17 5.21 -35.52
N ALA A 225 -20.21 6.04 -35.09
CA ALA A 225 -20.40 7.49 -35.01
C ALA A 225 -20.66 8.12 -36.39
N ARG A 226 -19.99 7.63 -37.45
CA ARG A 226 -20.23 8.09 -38.83
C ARG A 226 -21.63 7.72 -39.31
N ILE A 227 -22.10 6.51 -39.01
CA ILE A 227 -23.46 6.05 -39.35
C ILE A 227 -24.50 6.90 -38.62
N THR A 228 -24.33 7.14 -37.32
CA THR A 228 -25.24 7.98 -36.53
C THR A 228 -25.31 9.40 -37.11
N ARG A 229 -24.17 10.01 -37.43
CA ARG A 229 -24.14 11.34 -38.08
C ARG A 229 -24.84 11.35 -39.44
N LEU A 230 -24.70 10.28 -40.22
CA LEU A 230 -25.39 10.16 -41.50
C LEU A 230 -26.90 10.02 -41.30
N LEU A 231 -27.33 9.24 -40.31
CA LEU A 231 -28.74 9.09 -39.93
C LEU A 231 -29.33 10.43 -39.47
N ASP A 232 -28.59 11.20 -38.65
CA ASP A 232 -29.00 12.53 -38.20
C ASP A 232 -29.15 13.49 -39.38
N ARG A 233 -28.22 13.46 -40.33
CA ARG A 233 -28.31 14.28 -41.55
C ARG A 233 -29.51 13.87 -42.40
N TYR A 234 -29.76 12.58 -42.54
CA TYR A 234 -30.92 12.06 -43.26
C TYR A 234 -32.23 12.49 -42.60
N ASN A 235 -32.34 12.37 -41.28
CA ASN A 235 -33.50 12.82 -40.51
C ASN A 235 -33.74 14.33 -40.68
N ARG A 236 -32.68 15.15 -40.64
CA ARG A 236 -32.78 16.59 -40.93
C ARG A 236 -33.28 16.87 -42.34
N LEU A 237 -32.75 16.15 -43.34
CA LEU A 237 -33.20 16.30 -44.73
C LEU A 237 -34.68 15.94 -44.89
N ILE A 238 -35.13 14.83 -44.29
CA ILE A 238 -36.55 14.46 -44.29
C ILE A 238 -37.41 15.54 -43.63
N ASN A 239 -36.99 16.07 -42.48
CA ASN A 239 -37.75 17.12 -41.80
C ASN A 239 -37.86 18.37 -42.67
N THR A 240 -36.76 18.84 -43.25
CA THR A 240 -36.79 19.99 -44.18
C THR A 240 -37.64 19.73 -45.42
N LEU A 241 -37.60 18.50 -45.96
CA LEU A 241 -38.42 18.13 -47.11
C LEU A 241 -39.90 18.11 -46.73
N SER A 242 -40.23 17.60 -45.54
CA SER A 242 -41.59 17.59 -45.00
C SER A 242 -42.10 19.01 -44.78
N GLU A 243 -41.28 19.91 -44.24
CA GLU A 243 -41.60 21.34 -44.09
C GLU A 243 -41.88 22.01 -45.44
N ILE A 244 -41.06 21.73 -46.47
CA ILE A 244 -41.28 22.25 -47.83
C ILE A 244 -42.60 21.73 -48.41
N PHE A 245 -42.91 20.44 -48.25
CA PHE A 245 -44.17 19.88 -48.72
C PHE A 245 -45.38 20.49 -48.02
N ILE A 246 -45.31 20.72 -46.70
CA ILE A 246 -46.36 21.42 -45.96
C ILE A 246 -46.52 22.86 -46.48
N ALA A 247 -45.42 23.58 -46.72
CA ALA A 247 -45.46 24.94 -47.25
C ALA A 247 -46.07 24.99 -48.66
N TRP A 248 -45.77 24.01 -49.51
CA TRP A 248 -46.37 23.89 -50.84
C TRP A 248 -47.86 23.56 -50.78
N ASP A 249 -48.29 22.67 -49.90
CA ASP A 249 -49.70 22.34 -49.70
C ASP A 249 -50.50 23.55 -49.20
N GLN A 250 -49.94 24.34 -48.29
CA GLN A 250 -50.53 25.60 -47.84
C GLN A 250 -50.65 26.60 -48.99
N MET A 251 -49.59 26.78 -49.80
CA MET A 251 -49.62 27.67 -50.96
C MET A 251 -50.69 27.23 -51.97
N LEU A 252 -50.75 25.94 -52.29
CA LEU A 252 -51.74 25.40 -53.21
C LEU A 252 -53.16 25.59 -52.68
N THR A 253 -53.39 25.32 -51.40
CA THR A 253 -54.68 25.54 -50.74
C THR A 253 -55.09 27.02 -50.78
N THR A 254 -54.16 27.95 -50.57
CA THR A 254 -54.47 29.39 -50.67
C THR A 254 -54.86 29.79 -52.09
N ILE A 255 -54.19 29.26 -53.11
CA ILE A 255 -54.51 29.49 -54.51
C ILE A 255 -55.91 28.92 -54.82
N ASP A 256 -56.22 27.70 -54.40
CA ASP A 256 -57.52 27.07 -54.61
C ASP A 256 -58.66 27.85 -53.93
N VAL A 257 -58.43 28.36 -52.73
CA VAL A 257 -59.38 29.23 -52.02
C VAL A 257 -59.58 30.55 -52.79
N HIS A 258 -58.51 31.15 -53.30
CA HIS A 258 -58.59 32.38 -54.09
C HIS A 258 -59.35 32.17 -55.41
N ILE A 259 -59.07 31.07 -56.13
CA ILE A 259 -59.79 30.69 -57.34
C ILE A 259 -61.27 30.46 -57.03
N SER A 260 -61.57 29.68 -55.98
CA SER A 260 -62.94 29.42 -55.53
C SER A 260 -63.71 30.71 -55.20
N ALA A 261 -63.04 31.70 -54.58
CA ALA A 261 -63.62 33.00 -54.28
C ALA A 261 -63.91 33.81 -55.56
N LEU A 262 -62.99 33.80 -56.53
CA LEU A 262 -63.19 34.44 -57.84
C LEU A 262 -64.31 33.78 -58.63
N GLU A 263 -64.40 32.45 -58.64
CA GLU A 263 -65.48 31.72 -59.31
C GLU A 263 -66.85 32.03 -58.69
N ARG A 264 -66.94 32.14 -57.36
CA ARG A 264 -68.19 32.56 -56.69
C ARG A 264 -68.58 33.98 -57.08
N LYS A 265 -67.61 34.90 -57.19
CA LYS A 265 -67.85 36.28 -57.63
C LYS A 265 -68.27 36.36 -59.10
N ALA A 266 -67.77 35.48 -59.96
CA ALA A 266 -68.13 35.42 -61.38
C ALA A 266 -69.50 34.77 -61.64
N ARG A 267 -70.05 34.01 -60.69
CA ARG A 267 -71.37 33.35 -60.80
C ARG A 267 -72.54 34.15 -60.18
N GLN A 268 -72.27 35.26 -59.50
CA GLN A 268 -73.27 36.24 -59.04
C GLN A 268 -73.44 37.34 -60.08
#